data_AF-A0A955TTB8-F1
#
_entry.id   AF-A0A955TTB8-F1
#
_cell.length_a   1.000
_cell.length_b   1.000
_cell.length_c   1.000
_cell.angle_alpha   90.00
_cell.angle_beta   90.00
_cell.angle_gamma   90.00
#
_symmetry.space_group_name_H-M   'P 1'
#
loop_
_entity.id
_entity.type
_entity.pdbx_description
1 polymer ?
#
loop_
_entity_poly.entity_id
_entity_poly.type
_entity_poly.pdbx_seq_one_letter_code
_entity_poly.pdbx_strand_id
1 'polypeptide(L)'
;MGEVYLCFDLVEKLPRALKTLQPQFFAHFNIPEIFKNEAAVWIALEDHPHIVSCYDIIISDNIPFLILEWVSGEETYGTDLQSWLSRGPLELKQALQFTVDICHGLLHINQKVPGLVHSDLKPANILLAHGQVPKITDFGLAKIYRGKENSFPQIIGTYPYMAPEQWGPGAQRDTRTDLYAVGCILYEMLTGRRAFIVPHGQDPGRLYRQLHFEGSVPSITKLCSLRVHATEQTNLKEGSILNFLNRILGGCLAKQADDRYLSPFYLLKDLVDGYKKQFGQEPRLLTTEYKWQAGDYTNLGRNYKTLGMYKEALREHTRAIHLDPSFAGAYNNRANTNRRLGRMDEALTDYKYAIHLDSSSPFAFYNRGKCFDELGQYNEALADYSRVISLDPQFWQAYFNCGNTYQTLGHLTEALHHYSLALKIRPKHNKSLINRGNVYFKLQRFEEALEDYTLVCECVPSNAKARYNRGNALFSLGRVEEAKQDYILAIELNPEDANGWLNLGILFSQTGNIEKALACFEKAAELGNSRGIHLAFEARSLLRNEPDAGHDSL
;
A
#
# COMPACT_ATOMS: atom_id res chain seq x y z
N MET A 1 0.11 -6.70 -12.15
CA MET A 1 0.62 -6.93 -10.78
C MET A 1 -0.31 -6.33 -9.73
N GLY A 2 -0.93 -5.18 -9.98
CA GLY A 2 -1.96 -4.62 -9.10
C GLY A 2 -3.40 -4.85 -9.59
N GLU A 3 -4.36 -4.76 -8.67
CA GLU A 3 -5.79 -4.61 -8.93
C GLU A 3 -6.19 -3.16 -8.66
N VAL A 4 -7.13 -2.65 -9.46
CA VAL A 4 -7.64 -1.27 -9.32
C VAL A 4 -9.16 -1.34 -9.20
N TYR A 5 -9.68 -0.76 -8.13
CA TYR A 5 -11.12 -0.62 -7.90
C TYR A 5 -11.55 0.84 -8.04
N LEU A 6 -12.74 1.07 -8.56
CA LEU A 6 -13.42 2.36 -8.44
C LEU A 6 -14.07 2.44 -7.06
N CYS A 7 -13.78 3.49 -6.30
CA CYS A 7 -14.44 3.77 -5.03
C CYS A 7 -14.95 5.21 -4.98
N PHE A 8 -15.84 5.49 -4.03
CA PHE A 8 -16.40 6.82 -3.81
C PHE A 8 -15.96 7.36 -2.46
N ASP A 9 -15.27 8.50 -2.48
CA ASP A 9 -14.87 9.21 -1.27
C ASP A 9 -16.11 9.89 -0.66
N LEU A 10 -16.54 9.43 0.52
CA LEU A 10 -17.74 9.96 1.17
C LEU A 10 -17.54 11.36 1.76
N VAL A 11 -16.28 11.77 2.01
CA VAL A 11 -15.95 13.09 2.57
C VAL A 11 -15.90 14.10 1.44
N GLU A 12 -15.11 13.81 0.41
CA GLU A 12 -14.91 14.70 -0.74
C GLU A 12 -16.01 14.56 -1.81
N LYS A 13 -16.89 13.55 -1.67
CA LYS A 13 -18.03 13.26 -2.56
C LYS A 13 -17.63 13.08 -4.02
N LEU A 14 -16.53 12.39 -4.26
CA LEU A 14 -15.98 12.25 -5.61
C LEU A 14 -15.31 10.87 -5.82
N PRO A 15 -15.22 10.38 -7.07
CA PRO A 15 -14.66 9.07 -7.36
C PRO A 15 -13.14 9.04 -7.16
N ARG A 16 -12.63 7.91 -6.66
CA ARG A 16 -11.19 7.62 -6.49
C ARG A 16 -10.87 6.25 -7.08
N ALA A 17 -9.61 6.06 -7.46
CA ALA A 17 -9.08 4.76 -7.85
C ALA A 17 -8.34 4.15 -6.65
N LEU A 18 -8.72 2.95 -6.24
CA LEU A 18 -8.06 2.22 -5.16
C LEU A 18 -7.17 1.14 -5.75
N LYS A 19 -5.85 1.29 -5.65
CA LYS A 19 -4.88 0.31 -6.17
C LYS A 19 -4.30 -0.55 -5.05
N THR A 20 -4.27 -1.85 -5.24
CA THR A 20 -3.59 -2.81 -4.36
C THR A 20 -2.86 -3.90 -5.15
N LEU A 21 -2.23 -4.86 -4.47
CA LEU A 21 -1.56 -6.00 -5.07
C LEU A 21 -2.49 -7.22 -5.12
N GLN A 22 -2.37 -8.02 -6.18
CA GLN A 22 -3.19 -9.23 -6.33
C GLN A 22 -2.93 -10.23 -5.18
N PRO A 23 -3.98 -10.86 -4.63
CA PRO A 23 -3.85 -11.75 -3.47
C PRO A 23 -2.82 -12.87 -3.59
N GLN A 24 -2.67 -13.43 -4.78
CA GLN A 24 -1.72 -14.49 -5.10
C GLN A 24 -0.24 -14.13 -4.84
N PHE A 25 0.12 -12.84 -4.84
CA PHE A 25 1.48 -12.42 -4.55
C PHE A 25 1.76 -12.37 -3.03
N PHE A 26 0.74 -12.30 -2.16
CA PHE A 26 0.92 -12.18 -0.70
C PHE A 26 1.66 -13.38 -0.08
N ALA A 27 1.61 -14.55 -0.73
CA ALA A 27 2.22 -15.78 -0.22
C ALA A 27 3.70 -15.97 -0.60
N HIS A 28 4.23 -15.24 -1.58
CA HIS A 28 5.52 -15.58 -2.22
C HIS A 28 6.59 -14.47 -2.17
N PHE A 29 6.25 -13.26 -1.74
CA PHE A 29 7.16 -12.11 -1.73
C PHE A 29 7.06 -11.31 -0.43
N ASN A 30 8.12 -10.55 -0.10
CA ASN A 30 8.03 -9.49 0.91
C ASN A 30 7.18 -8.33 0.37
N ILE A 31 5.87 -8.58 0.24
CA ILE A 31 4.86 -7.65 -0.28
C ILE A 31 4.90 -6.29 0.39
N PRO A 32 5.04 -6.21 1.74
CA PRO A 32 5.19 -4.93 2.39
C PRO A 32 6.30 -4.07 1.77
N GLU A 33 7.41 -4.67 1.35
CA GLU A 33 8.55 -3.92 0.82
C GLU A 33 8.36 -3.50 -0.65
N ILE A 34 7.81 -4.37 -1.49
CA ILE A 34 7.50 -4.04 -2.90
C ILE A 34 6.46 -2.92 -2.95
N PHE A 35 5.37 -3.07 -2.20
CA PHE A 35 4.33 -2.05 -2.14
C PHE A 35 4.87 -0.74 -1.56
N LYS A 36 5.67 -0.79 -0.48
CA LYS A 36 6.28 0.41 0.11
C LYS A 36 7.13 1.17 -0.88
N ASN A 37 7.89 0.49 -1.73
CA ASN A 37 8.72 1.15 -2.74
C ASN A 37 7.89 1.87 -3.79
N GLU A 38 6.86 1.22 -4.35
CA GLU A 38 5.94 1.86 -5.30
C GLU A 38 5.21 3.03 -4.63
N ALA A 39 4.66 2.81 -3.44
CA ALA A 39 3.94 3.80 -2.66
C ALA A 39 4.80 5.03 -2.33
N ALA A 40 6.06 4.83 -1.92
CA ALA A 40 6.98 5.91 -1.62
C ALA A 40 7.26 6.79 -2.84
N VAL A 41 7.31 6.19 -4.05
CA VAL A 41 7.42 6.95 -5.30
C VAL A 41 6.19 7.81 -5.51
N TRP A 42 4.98 7.24 -5.48
CA TRP A 42 3.74 7.99 -5.66
C TRP A 42 3.62 9.19 -4.72
N ILE A 43 3.94 8.98 -3.45
CA ILE A 43 3.90 10.01 -2.42
C ILE A 43 4.90 11.15 -2.71
N ALA A 44 6.11 10.81 -3.16
CA ALA A 44 7.18 11.79 -3.35
C ALA A 44 6.99 12.68 -4.59
N LEU A 45 6.15 12.26 -5.55
CA LEU A 45 5.95 12.99 -6.80
C LEU A 45 5.15 14.28 -6.62
N GLU A 46 4.36 14.43 -5.56
CA GLU A 46 3.40 15.55 -5.44
C GLU A 46 2.43 15.64 -6.65
N ASP A 47 1.50 16.61 -6.63
CA ASP A 47 0.54 16.77 -7.72
C ASP A 47 1.18 17.38 -8.97
N HIS A 48 0.86 16.81 -10.13
CA HIS A 48 1.29 17.33 -11.43
C HIS A 48 0.24 17.03 -12.51
N PRO A 49 -0.01 17.92 -13.49
CA PRO A 49 -1.10 17.73 -14.47
C PRO A 49 -0.94 16.48 -15.33
N HIS A 50 0.31 16.02 -15.51
CA HIS A 50 0.67 14.88 -16.35
C HIS A 50 1.10 13.63 -15.57
N ILE A 51 0.76 13.57 -14.28
CA ILE A 51 0.96 12.39 -13.44
C ILE A 51 -0.36 12.12 -12.72
N VAL A 52 -0.71 10.85 -12.54
CA VAL A 52 -1.85 10.49 -11.68
C VAL A 52 -1.55 10.89 -10.24
N SER A 53 -2.48 11.55 -9.56
CA SER A 53 -2.23 12.02 -8.19
C SER A 53 -2.46 10.89 -7.17
N CYS A 54 -1.64 10.81 -6.13
CA CYS A 54 -1.82 9.89 -5.01
C CYS A 54 -2.17 10.67 -3.74
N TYR A 55 -3.38 10.47 -3.23
CA TYR A 55 -3.92 11.25 -2.12
C TYR A 55 -3.61 10.63 -0.76
N ASP A 56 -3.67 9.30 -0.67
CA ASP A 56 -3.58 8.62 0.63
C ASP A 56 -3.08 7.18 0.51
N ILE A 57 -2.57 6.68 1.64
CA ILE A 57 -2.26 5.27 1.81
C ILE A 57 -2.96 4.73 3.02
N ILE A 58 -3.77 3.70 2.80
CA ILE A 58 -4.47 2.98 3.85
C ILE A 58 -3.97 1.55 3.94
N ILE A 59 -3.99 0.99 5.15
CA ILE A 59 -3.74 -0.42 5.39
C ILE A 59 -5.01 -0.99 6.02
N SER A 60 -5.67 -1.90 5.31
CA SER A 60 -6.85 -2.63 5.80
C SER A 60 -6.51 -4.11 5.84
N ASP A 61 -6.69 -4.77 6.99
CA ASP A 61 -6.42 -6.20 7.16
C ASP A 61 -5.00 -6.63 6.70
N ASN A 62 -4.00 -5.79 6.99
CA ASN A 62 -2.60 -5.93 6.54
C ASN A 62 -2.38 -5.81 5.02
N ILE A 63 -3.42 -5.49 4.26
CA ILE A 63 -3.34 -5.20 2.83
C ILE A 63 -3.23 -3.70 2.65
N PRO A 64 -2.17 -3.22 1.97
CA PRO A 64 -2.01 -1.81 1.72
C PRO A 64 -2.72 -1.40 0.41
N PHE A 65 -3.27 -0.19 0.40
CA PHE A 65 -3.97 0.39 -0.74
C PHE A 65 -3.50 1.82 -0.99
N LEU A 66 -3.28 2.16 -2.26
CA LEU A 66 -3.08 3.53 -2.73
C LEU A 66 -4.44 4.11 -3.11
N ILE A 67 -4.75 5.30 -2.59
CA ILE A 67 -5.90 6.08 -3.03
C ILE A 67 -5.41 7.08 -4.07
N LEU A 68 -5.75 6.81 -5.32
CA LEU A 68 -5.31 7.55 -6.49
C LEU A 68 -6.45 8.37 -7.11
N GLU A 69 -6.08 9.32 -7.95
CA GLU A 69 -6.98 10.02 -8.86
C GLU A 69 -7.72 9.04 -9.77
N TRP A 70 -9.05 9.17 -9.79
CA TRP A 70 -9.86 8.53 -10.80
C TRP A 70 -9.78 9.34 -12.09
N VAL A 71 -9.16 8.76 -13.12
CA VAL A 71 -9.09 9.36 -14.45
C VAL A 71 -10.17 8.76 -15.33
N SER A 72 -11.24 9.51 -15.58
CA SER A 72 -12.22 9.17 -16.61
C SER A 72 -11.77 9.73 -17.96
N GLY A 73 -11.55 8.85 -18.93
CA GLY A 73 -11.26 9.23 -20.30
C GLY A 73 -12.50 9.64 -21.08
N GLU A 74 -12.31 9.95 -22.36
CA GLU A 74 -13.43 10.23 -23.26
C GLU A 74 -14.21 8.93 -23.54
N GLU A 75 -15.55 8.99 -23.42
CA GLU A 75 -16.45 7.84 -23.62
C GLU A 75 -16.20 7.12 -24.96
N THR A 76 -15.82 7.90 -25.98
CA THR A 76 -15.64 7.45 -27.35
C THR A 76 -14.35 6.67 -27.58
N TYR A 77 -13.27 6.94 -26.84
CA TYR A 77 -11.93 6.42 -27.14
C TYR A 77 -11.36 5.50 -26.06
N GLY A 78 -11.87 5.58 -24.83
CA GLY A 78 -11.34 4.85 -23.67
C GLY A 78 -10.46 5.72 -22.77
N THR A 79 -9.93 5.10 -21.71
CA THR A 79 -9.26 5.76 -20.58
C THR A 79 -7.74 5.87 -20.71
N ASP A 80 -7.12 5.14 -21.65
CA ASP A 80 -5.67 5.11 -21.87
C ASP A 80 -5.28 5.30 -23.34
N LEU A 81 -4.03 5.67 -23.58
CA LEU A 81 -3.49 5.92 -24.92
C LEU A 81 -3.48 4.64 -25.78
N GLN A 82 -3.35 3.46 -25.19
CA GLN A 82 -3.40 2.19 -25.95
C GLN A 82 -4.76 2.00 -26.62
N SER A 83 -5.83 2.32 -25.91
CA SER A 83 -7.21 2.26 -26.40
C SER A 83 -7.44 3.25 -27.54
N TRP A 84 -6.84 4.44 -27.47
CA TRP A 84 -6.87 5.42 -28.55
C TRP A 84 -6.13 4.91 -29.80
N LEU A 85 -4.91 4.38 -29.63
CA LEU A 85 -4.09 3.88 -30.73
C LEU A 85 -4.65 2.62 -31.40
N SER A 86 -5.50 1.86 -30.71
CA SER A 86 -6.23 0.73 -31.30
C SER A 86 -7.18 1.14 -32.44
N ARG A 87 -7.52 2.43 -32.52
CA ARG A 87 -8.41 3.02 -33.53
C ARG A 87 -7.64 3.65 -34.71
N GLY A 88 -6.31 3.73 -34.61
CA GLY A 88 -5.44 4.31 -35.64
C GLY A 88 -4.51 5.41 -35.10
N PRO A 89 -3.68 6.00 -35.98
CA PRO A 89 -2.76 7.07 -35.62
C PRO A 89 -3.49 8.34 -35.17
N LEU A 90 -2.82 9.10 -34.31
CA LEU A 90 -3.24 10.43 -33.88
C LEU A 90 -2.89 11.47 -34.95
N GLU A 91 -3.53 12.64 -34.85
CA GLU A 91 -3.16 13.78 -35.66
C GLU A 91 -1.78 14.30 -35.27
N LEU A 92 -0.97 14.73 -36.25
CA LEU A 92 0.42 15.14 -36.06
C LEU A 92 0.59 16.14 -34.90
N LYS A 93 -0.21 17.21 -34.88
CA LYS A 93 -0.16 18.23 -33.84
C LYS A 93 -0.54 17.69 -32.46
N GLN A 94 -1.51 16.77 -32.41
CA GLN A 94 -1.93 16.10 -31.18
C GLN A 94 -0.87 15.14 -30.65
N ALA A 95 -0.27 14.32 -31.51
CA ALA A 95 0.84 13.42 -31.15
C ALA A 95 2.03 14.20 -30.57
N LEU A 96 2.38 15.35 -31.16
CA LEU A 96 3.43 16.21 -30.64
C LEU A 96 3.04 16.87 -29.32
N GLN A 97 1.79 17.34 -29.18
CA GLN A 97 1.30 17.88 -27.91
C GLN A 97 1.35 16.83 -26.79
N PHE A 98 0.89 15.60 -27.04
CA PHE A 98 0.95 14.53 -26.05
C PHE A 98 2.38 14.17 -25.68
N THR A 99 3.31 14.22 -26.64
CA THR A 99 4.72 13.98 -26.37
C THR A 99 5.31 15.08 -25.48
N VAL A 100 4.96 16.35 -25.70
CA VAL A 100 5.31 17.47 -24.81
C VAL A 100 4.77 17.23 -23.40
N ASP A 101 3.49 16.87 -23.28
CA ASP A 101 2.81 16.61 -22.01
C ASP A 101 3.48 15.46 -21.21
N ILE A 102 3.77 14.33 -21.89
CA ILE A 102 4.49 13.18 -21.29
C ILE A 102 5.91 13.58 -20.86
N CYS A 103 6.64 14.30 -21.69
CA CYS A 103 8.00 14.77 -21.36
C CYS A 103 7.99 15.73 -20.17
N HIS A 104 6.96 16.57 -20.06
CA HIS A 104 6.79 17.47 -18.92
C HIS A 104 6.55 16.68 -17.61
N GLY A 105 5.73 15.62 -17.65
CA GLY A 105 5.57 14.69 -16.53
C GLY A 105 6.89 14.02 -16.12
N LEU A 106 7.67 13.51 -17.08
CA LEU A 106 8.98 12.90 -16.81
C LEU A 106 10.00 13.90 -16.24
N LEU A 107 9.96 15.16 -16.66
CA LEU A 107 10.80 16.21 -16.09
C LEU A 107 10.47 16.44 -14.62
N HIS A 108 9.19 16.52 -14.27
CA HIS A 108 8.74 16.66 -12.88
C HIS A 108 9.17 15.45 -12.02
N ILE A 109 9.00 14.23 -12.55
CA ILE A 109 9.49 12.99 -11.90
C ILE A 109 10.99 13.10 -11.60
N ASN A 110 11.80 13.50 -12.59
CA ASN A 110 13.24 13.63 -12.42
C ASN A 110 13.64 14.69 -11.39
N GLN A 111 12.87 15.79 -11.27
CA GLN A 111 13.12 16.85 -10.29
C GLN A 111 12.74 16.42 -8.86
N LYS A 112 11.61 15.72 -8.70
CA LYS A 112 11.10 15.29 -7.39
C LYS A 112 11.84 14.08 -6.84
N VAL A 113 12.16 13.12 -7.70
CA VAL A 113 12.87 11.89 -7.32
C VAL A 113 14.04 11.67 -8.28
N PRO A 114 15.19 12.35 -8.07
CA PRO A 114 16.36 12.21 -8.93
C PRO A 114 16.83 10.76 -9.04
N GLY A 115 17.05 10.32 -10.29
CA GLY A 115 17.47 8.96 -10.62
C GLY A 115 16.32 7.93 -10.68
N LEU A 116 15.07 8.34 -10.45
CA LEU A 116 13.92 7.48 -10.68
C LEU A 116 13.71 7.21 -12.17
N VAL A 117 13.55 5.94 -12.51
CA VAL A 117 13.26 5.45 -13.87
C VAL A 117 11.99 4.62 -13.82
N HIS A 118 11.00 4.96 -14.62
CA HIS A 118 9.71 4.29 -14.67
C HIS A 118 9.85 2.84 -15.14
N SER A 119 10.73 2.57 -16.11
CA SER A 119 11.09 1.23 -16.61
C SER A 119 9.99 0.44 -17.34
N ASP A 120 8.76 0.95 -17.41
CA ASP A 120 7.63 0.32 -18.13
C ASP A 120 6.68 1.37 -18.72
N LEU A 121 7.24 2.47 -19.23
CA LEU A 121 6.46 3.48 -19.93
C LEU A 121 5.95 2.92 -21.27
N LYS A 122 4.63 2.93 -21.46
CA LYS A 122 3.94 2.40 -22.63
C LYS A 122 2.55 3.04 -22.78
N PRO A 123 1.87 2.94 -23.94
CA PRO A 123 0.56 3.56 -24.13
C PRO A 123 -0.50 3.16 -23.08
N ALA A 124 -0.47 1.92 -22.57
CA ALA A 124 -1.41 1.48 -21.53
C ALA A 124 -1.16 2.12 -20.14
N ASN A 125 0.04 2.65 -19.91
CA ASN A 125 0.43 3.34 -18.66
C ASN A 125 0.36 4.88 -18.81
N ILE A 126 -0.32 5.36 -19.86
CA ILE A 126 -0.61 6.77 -20.09
C ILE A 126 -2.13 6.91 -20.14
N LEU A 127 -2.71 7.36 -19.04
CA LEU A 127 -4.14 7.64 -18.95
C LEU A 127 -4.45 8.97 -19.65
N LEU A 128 -5.62 9.09 -20.24
CA LEU A 128 -6.06 10.32 -20.92
C LEU A 128 -7.25 10.89 -20.15
N ALA A 129 -7.03 11.98 -19.43
CA ALA A 129 -8.11 12.69 -18.74
C ALA A 129 -8.96 13.51 -19.71
N HIS A 130 -10.17 13.92 -19.29
CA HIS A 130 -11.00 14.88 -20.02
C HIS A 130 -10.19 16.12 -20.43
N GLY A 131 -10.43 16.61 -21.65
CA GLY A 131 -9.63 17.69 -22.24
C GLY A 131 -8.32 17.21 -22.88
N GLN A 132 -8.18 15.89 -23.07
CA GLN A 132 -7.07 15.24 -23.77
C GLN A 132 -5.74 15.58 -23.10
N VAL A 133 -5.66 15.27 -21.80
CA VAL A 133 -4.47 15.50 -20.98
C VAL A 133 -3.86 14.15 -20.61
N PRO A 134 -2.70 13.78 -21.20
CA PRO A 134 -1.99 12.57 -20.83
C PRO A 134 -1.46 12.63 -19.41
N LYS A 135 -1.64 11.54 -18.66
CA LYS A 135 -1.17 11.33 -17.29
C LYS A 135 -0.43 10.01 -17.17
N ILE A 136 0.83 10.08 -16.74
CA ILE A 136 1.67 8.91 -16.46
C ILE A 136 1.13 8.19 -15.22
N THR A 137 1.02 6.86 -15.29
CA THR A 137 0.58 6.00 -14.19
C THR A 137 1.41 4.72 -14.10
N ASP A 138 1.15 3.91 -13.07
CA ASP A 138 1.74 2.58 -12.84
C ASP A 138 3.26 2.55 -12.60
N PHE A 139 3.69 3.12 -11.47
CA PHE A 139 5.08 3.08 -11.01
C PHE A 139 5.49 1.74 -10.36
N GLY A 140 4.75 0.65 -10.55
CA GLY A 140 5.03 -0.65 -9.91
C GLY A 140 6.37 -1.28 -10.28
N LEU A 141 6.95 -0.87 -11.41
CA LEU A 141 8.29 -1.28 -11.85
C LEU A 141 9.34 -0.16 -11.72
N ALA A 142 8.94 1.01 -11.21
CA ALA A 142 9.81 2.16 -11.11
C ALA A 142 10.89 1.94 -10.05
N LYS A 143 12.11 2.39 -10.35
CA LYS A 143 13.27 2.23 -9.45
C LYS A 143 14.19 3.43 -9.50
N ILE A 144 14.82 3.72 -8.35
CA ILE A 144 15.83 4.77 -8.23
C ILE A 144 17.20 4.16 -8.52
N TYR A 145 17.90 4.70 -9.51
CA TYR A 145 19.27 4.32 -9.86
C TYR A 145 20.24 5.42 -9.41
N ARG A 146 21.21 5.04 -8.57
CA ARG A 146 22.29 5.91 -8.07
C ARG A 146 23.65 5.26 -8.36
N GLY A 147 24.28 5.63 -9.46
CA GLY A 147 25.62 5.15 -9.81
C GLY A 147 25.72 3.66 -10.19
N LYS A 148 26.89 3.05 -9.98
CA LYS A 148 27.27 1.71 -10.47
C LYS A 148 26.70 0.52 -9.67
N GLU A 149 26.01 0.75 -8.55
CA GLU A 149 25.75 -0.30 -7.55
C GLU A 149 24.49 -1.15 -7.78
N ASN A 150 23.68 -0.85 -8.81
CA ASN A 150 22.40 -1.55 -9.03
C ASN A 150 22.37 -2.36 -10.34
N SER A 151 23.19 -3.42 -10.44
CA SER A 151 23.03 -4.44 -11.48
C SER A 151 21.92 -5.41 -11.08
N PHE A 152 20.79 -5.41 -11.80
CA PHE A 152 19.70 -6.36 -11.57
C PHE A 152 19.74 -7.52 -12.58
N PRO A 153 19.45 -8.77 -12.14
CA PRO A 153 19.49 -9.95 -13.00
C PRO A 153 18.21 -10.16 -13.85
N GLN A 154 17.15 -9.37 -13.65
CA GLN A 154 15.85 -9.58 -14.32
C GLN A 154 15.55 -8.56 -15.42
N ILE A 155 15.08 -9.08 -16.55
CA ILE A 155 14.52 -8.32 -17.67
C ILE A 155 13.13 -7.83 -17.24
N ILE A 156 12.94 -6.51 -17.22
CA ILE A 156 11.73 -5.86 -16.73
C ILE A 156 11.30 -4.79 -17.76
N GLY A 157 10.01 -4.80 -18.09
CA GLY A 157 9.37 -3.86 -19.02
C GLY A 157 8.53 -4.58 -20.08
N THR A 158 7.89 -3.78 -20.94
CA THR A 158 7.07 -4.29 -22.04
C THR A 158 7.88 -4.27 -23.34
N TYR A 159 8.16 -5.46 -23.91
CA TYR A 159 9.15 -5.67 -24.97
C TYR A 159 9.17 -4.64 -26.12
N PRO A 160 8.03 -4.20 -26.70
CA PRO A 160 8.04 -3.23 -27.80
C PRO A 160 8.57 -1.83 -27.45
N TYR A 161 8.64 -1.48 -26.17
CA TYR A 161 9.01 -0.16 -25.68
C TYR A 161 10.32 -0.17 -24.88
N MET A 162 10.89 -1.35 -24.65
CA MET A 162 12.08 -1.50 -23.81
C MET A 162 13.34 -0.94 -24.48
N ALA A 163 14.11 -0.15 -23.75
CA ALA A 163 15.43 0.29 -24.19
C ALA A 163 16.43 -0.88 -24.23
N PRO A 164 17.48 -0.83 -25.08
CA PRO A 164 18.55 -1.82 -25.14
C PRO A 164 19.11 -2.23 -23.77
N GLU A 165 19.39 -1.27 -22.89
CA GLU A 165 19.91 -1.50 -21.54
C GLU A 165 18.94 -2.26 -20.60
N GLN A 166 17.68 -2.47 -20.98
CA GLN A 166 16.74 -3.25 -20.16
C GLN A 166 16.89 -4.77 -20.34
N TRP A 167 17.57 -5.22 -21.40
CA TRP A 167 17.66 -6.64 -21.75
C TRP A 167 18.93 -7.35 -21.24
N GLY A 168 19.90 -6.61 -20.70
CA GLY A 168 21.19 -7.14 -20.25
C GLY A 168 21.38 -7.06 -18.74
N PRO A 169 21.92 -8.10 -18.07
CA PRO A 169 22.32 -7.99 -16.67
C PRO A 169 23.45 -6.95 -16.54
N GLY A 170 23.33 -6.05 -15.56
CA GLY A 170 24.38 -5.06 -15.25
C GLY A 170 24.43 -3.80 -16.11
N ALA A 171 23.49 -3.63 -17.04
CA ALA A 171 23.39 -2.38 -17.80
C ALA A 171 22.88 -1.24 -16.90
N GLN A 172 23.57 -0.09 -16.96
CA GLN A 172 23.18 1.10 -16.20
C GLN A 172 21.91 1.70 -16.80
N ARG A 173 20.88 1.83 -15.98
CA ARG A 173 19.63 2.49 -16.35
C ARG A 173 19.59 3.87 -15.70
N ASP A 174 19.07 4.83 -16.44
CA ASP A 174 18.80 6.18 -15.95
C ASP A 174 17.61 6.75 -16.71
N THR A 175 17.36 8.06 -16.58
CA THR A 175 16.20 8.70 -17.22
C THR A 175 16.14 8.52 -18.73
N ARG A 176 17.27 8.25 -19.40
CA ARG A 176 17.35 8.03 -20.85
C ARG A 176 16.71 6.72 -21.28
N THR A 177 16.52 5.78 -20.34
CA THR A 177 15.74 4.57 -20.55
C THR A 177 14.28 4.91 -20.83
N ASP A 178 13.66 5.81 -20.05
CA ASP A 178 12.27 6.22 -20.29
C ASP A 178 12.15 7.09 -21.56
N LEU A 179 13.18 7.87 -21.91
CA LEU A 179 13.19 8.65 -23.16
C LEU A 179 13.17 7.75 -24.42
N TYR A 180 13.77 6.57 -24.36
CA TYR A 180 13.66 5.59 -25.44
C TYR A 180 12.21 5.14 -25.64
N ALA A 181 11.52 4.84 -24.54
CA ALA A 181 10.10 4.48 -24.58
C ALA A 181 9.23 5.62 -25.14
N VAL A 182 9.52 6.89 -24.78
CA VAL A 182 8.86 8.07 -25.37
C VAL A 182 9.04 8.09 -26.89
N GLY A 183 10.22 7.78 -27.41
CA GLY A 183 10.46 7.67 -28.85
C GLY A 183 9.61 6.59 -29.53
N CYS A 184 9.49 5.42 -28.91
CA CYS A 184 8.64 4.33 -29.39
C CYS A 184 7.16 4.76 -29.42
N ILE A 185 6.69 5.42 -28.37
CA ILE A 185 5.31 5.91 -28.23
C ILE A 185 5.02 7.01 -29.26
N LEU A 186 5.93 7.98 -29.46
CA LEU A 186 5.79 9.02 -30.48
C LEU A 186 5.65 8.41 -31.88
N TYR A 187 6.50 7.44 -32.22
CA TYR A 187 6.42 6.75 -33.51
C TYR A 187 5.08 6.05 -33.69
N GLU A 188 4.58 5.37 -32.65
CA GLU A 188 3.29 4.69 -32.69
C GLU A 188 2.11 5.67 -32.79
N MET A 189 2.15 6.79 -32.07
CA MET A 189 1.14 7.85 -32.18
C MET A 189 1.07 8.42 -33.60
N LEU A 190 2.21 8.62 -34.25
CA LEU A 190 2.29 9.21 -35.59
C LEU A 190 1.87 8.24 -36.71
N THR A 191 2.19 6.95 -36.56
CA THR A 191 2.09 5.97 -37.67
C THR A 191 1.02 4.91 -37.46
N GLY A 192 0.51 4.75 -36.23
CA GLY A 192 -0.38 3.65 -35.84
C GLY A 192 0.33 2.28 -35.84
N ARG A 193 1.66 2.26 -35.93
CA ARG A 193 2.48 1.06 -35.98
C ARG A 193 3.55 1.12 -34.92
N ARG A 194 3.89 -0.03 -34.34
CA ARG A 194 5.03 -0.14 -33.43
C ARG A 194 6.32 0.23 -34.15
N ALA A 195 7.23 0.87 -33.42
CA ALA A 195 8.58 1.22 -33.89
C ALA A 195 9.32 0.01 -34.47
N PHE A 196 9.17 -1.15 -33.83
CA PHE A 196 9.72 -2.42 -34.26
C PHE A 196 8.60 -3.45 -34.38
N ILE A 197 8.55 -4.16 -35.50
CA ILE A 197 7.51 -5.16 -35.79
C ILE A 197 8.14 -6.54 -35.76
N VAL A 198 7.51 -7.45 -35.01
CA VAL A 198 7.93 -8.85 -34.90
C VAL A 198 6.84 -9.73 -35.51
N PRO A 199 7.19 -10.71 -36.38
CA PRO A 199 6.20 -11.64 -36.95
C PRO A 199 5.49 -12.47 -35.88
N HIS A 200 4.21 -12.77 -36.10
CA HIS A 200 3.46 -13.68 -35.23
C HIS A 200 4.03 -15.11 -35.28
N GLY A 201 4.02 -15.81 -34.13
CA GLY A 201 4.40 -17.23 -34.03
C GLY A 201 5.87 -17.53 -33.71
N GLN A 202 6.71 -16.51 -33.48
CA GLN A 202 8.09 -16.67 -33.03
C GLN A 202 8.27 -16.18 -31.59
N ASP A 203 9.39 -16.52 -30.93
CA ASP A 203 9.73 -15.98 -29.60
C ASP A 203 9.91 -14.45 -29.68
N PRO A 204 8.94 -13.67 -29.16
CA PRO A 204 8.96 -12.23 -29.32
C PRO A 204 10.09 -11.59 -28.51
N GLY A 205 10.49 -12.18 -27.38
CA GLY A 205 11.50 -11.60 -26.50
C GLY A 205 12.86 -11.50 -27.20
N ARG A 206 13.30 -12.60 -27.82
CA ARG A 206 14.56 -12.64 -28.57
C ARG A 206 14.59 -11.66 -29.74
N LEU A 207 13.48 -11.57 -30.48
CA LEU A 207 13.41 -10.73 -31.68
C LEU A 207 13.32 -9.24 -31.34
N TYR A 208 12.52 -8.85 -30.35
CA TYR A 208 12.54 -7.47 -29.85
C TYR A 208 13.92 -7.13 -29.32
N ARG A 209 14.57 -7.99 -28.54
CA ARG A 209 15.95 -7.74 -28.10
C ARG A 209 16.86 -7.43 -29.28
N GLN A 210 16.84 -8.25 -30.34
CA GLN A 210 17.67 -8.01 -31.52
C GLN A 210 17.35 -6.67 -32.20
N LEU A 211 16.07 -6.39 -32.47
CA LEU A 211 15.64 -5.14 -33.13
C LEU A 211 15.99 -3.89 -32.32
N HIS A 212 15.84 -3.97 -31.00
CA HIS A 212 16.18 -2.86 -30.13
C HIS A 212 17.70 -2.62 -30.08
N PHE A 213 18.55 -3.65 -30.10
CA PHE A 213 20.01 -3.50 -30.11
C PHE A 213 20.60 -3.13 -31.48
N GLU A 214 20.15 -3.82 -32.53
CA GLU A 214 20.82 -3.85 -33.84
C GLU A 214 19.96 -3.25 -34.96
N GLY A 215 18.65 -3.18 -34.78
CA GLY A 215 17.73 -2.67 -35.79
C GLY A 215 17.94 -1.19 -36.07
N SER A 216 17.71 -0.76 -37.32
CA SER A 216 17.79 0.67 -37.67
C SER A 216 16.78 1.50 -36.88
N VAL A 217 17.11 2.76 -36.59
CA VAL A 217 16.16 3.69 -35.99
C VAL A 217 15.03 3.96 -37.00
N PRO A 218 13.76 3.76 -36.61
CA PRO A 218 12.63 4.05 -37.48
C PRO A 218 12.58 5.53 -37.89
N SER A 219 12.32 5.79 -39.17
CA SER A 219 12.23 7.14 -39.73
C SER A 219 10.94 7.36 -40.49
N ILE A 220 10.38 8.56 -40.42
CA ILE A 220 9.21 8.99 -41.18
C ILE A 220 9.71 9.65 -42.48
N THR A 221 9.33 9.08 -43.62
CA THR A 221 9.89 9.45 -44.93
C THR A 221 8.97 10.32 -45.78
N LYS A 222 7.65 10.32 -45.52
CA LYS A 222 6.66 11.09 -46.29
C LYS A 222 5.60 11.69 -45.36
N LEU A 223 5.26 12.96 -45.56
CA LEU A 223 4.22 13.62 -44.76
C LEU A 223 2.83 12.99 -44.97
N CYS A 224 2.54 12.49 -46.18
CA CYS A 224 1.28 11.80 -46.48
C CYS A 224 1.09 10.47 -45.72
N SER A 225 2.13 9.94 -45.09
CA SER A 225 2.00 8.79 -44.18
C SER A 225 1.46 9.17 -42.79
N LEU A 226 1.36 10.47 -42.51
CA LEU A 226 0.86 11.01 -41.25
C LEU A 226 -0.55 11.55 -41.41
N ARG A 227 -1.31 11.52 -40.32
CA ARG A 227 -2.61 12.18 -40.24
C ARG A 227 -2.39 13.66 -39.92
N VAL A 228 -2.61 14.54 -40.90
CA VAL A 228 -2.44 15.99 -40.77
C VAL A 228 -3.78 16.67 -41.02
N HIS A 229 -4.17 17.61 -40.15
CA HIS A 229 -5.42 18.34 -40.32
C HIS A 229 -5.31 19.29 -41.54
N ALA A 230 -6.38 19.41 -42.32
CA ALA A 230 -6.36 20.15 -43.60
C ALA A 230 -5.88 21.61 -43.46
N THR A 231 -6.22 22.26 -42.34
CA THR A 231 -5.82 23.64 -42.03
C THR A 231 -4.34 23.78 -41.64
N GLU A 232 -3.68 22.70 -41.23
CA GLU A 232 -2.25 22.68 -40.88
C GLU A 232 -1.40 22.38 -42.11
N GLN A 233 -1.92 21.55 -43.01
CA GLN A 233 -1.19 21.04 -44.17
C GLN A 233 -0.71 22.14 -45.12
N THR A 234 -1.44 23.26 -45.21
CA THR A 234 -1.07 24.41 -46.05
C THR A 234 0.14 25.19 -45.52
N ASN A 235 0.39 25.14 -44.21
CA ASN A 235 1.45 25.89 -43.54
C ASN A 235 2.69 25.04 -43.23
N LEU A 236 2.57 23.71 -43.28
CA LEU A 236 3.67 22.79 -42.99
C LEU A 236 4.62 22.64 -44.20
N LYS A 237 5.90 22.91 -43.97
CA LYS A 237 6.96 22.60 -44.95
C LYS A 237 7.43 21.16 -44.74
N GLU A 238 7.06 20.24 -45.64
CA GLU A 238 7.32 18.79 -45.53
C GLU A 238 8.77 18.45 -45.10
N GLY A 239 9.79 18.96 -45.79
CA GLY A 239 11.18 18.69 -45.43
C GLY A 239 11.56 19.19 -44.03
N SER A 240 10.99 20.31 -43.58
CA SER A 240 11.23 20.86 -42.23
C SER A 240 10.60 19.98 -41.15
N ILE A 241 9.33 19.58 -41.31
CA ILE A 241 8.64 18.73 -40.33
C ILE A 241 9.25 17.33 -40.28
N LEU A 242 9.58 16.71 -41.41
CA LEU A 242 10.21 15.39 -41.44
C LEU A 242 11.60 15.41 -40.79
N ASN A 243 12.42 16.42 -41.06
CA ASN A 243 13.72 16.58 -40.41
C ASN A 243 13.58 16.77 -38.90
N PHE A 244 12.60 17.55 -38.46
CA PHE A 244 12.31 17.73 -37.04
C PHE A 244 11.90 16.40 -36.38
N LEU A 245 10.91 15.69 -36.93
CA LEU A 245 10.42 14.42 -36.39
C LEU A 245 11.53 13.36 -36.33
N ASN A 246 12.31 13.19 -37.41
CA ASN A 246 13.38 12.21 -37.46
C ASN A 246 14.55 12.56 -36.53
N ARG A 247 14.80 13.86 -36.27
CA ARG A 247 15.77 14.28 -35.26
C ARG A 247 15.31 13.91 -33.85
N ILE A 248 14.03 14.16 -33.52
CA ILE A 248 13.46 13.75 -32.22
C ILE A 248 13.53 12.22 -32.07
N LEU A 249 13.06 11.47 -33.07
CA LEU A 249 13.10 9.99 -33.05
C LEU A 249 14.54 9.48 -32.94
N GLY A 250 15.49 10.06 -33.68
CA GLY A 250 16.91 9.73 -33.59
C GLY A 250 17.48 9.96 -32.19
N GLY A 251 17.19 11.11 -31.58
CA GLY A 251 17.65 11.46 -30.23
C GLY A 251 16.98 10.65 -29.11
N CYS A 252 15.84 10.01 -29.35
CA CYS A 252 15.20 9.12 -28.37
C CYS A 252 15.60 7.65 -28.58
N LEU A 253 15.62 7.18 -29.83
CA LEU A 253 15.76 5.77 -30.19
C LEU A 253 17.20 5.35 -30.53
N ALA A 254 18.18 6.23 -30.27
CA ALA A 254 19.59 5.87 -30.40
C ALA A 254 19.93 4.65 -29.53
N LYS A 255 20.80 3.77 -30.05
CA LYS A 255 21.04 2.45 -29.45
C LYS A 255 21.86 2.55 -28.18
N GLN A 256 22.90 3.38 -28.21
CA GLN A 256 23.65 3.75 -27.02
C GLN A 256 22.90 4.85 -26.27
N ALA A 257 22.84 4.75 -24.94
CA ALA A 257 22.18 5.75 -24.12
C ALA A 257 22.89 7.12 -24.19
N ASP A 258 24.20 7.14 -24.41
CA ASP A 258 24.99 8.39 -24.53
C ASP A 258 24.70 9.18 -25.80
N ASP A 259 24.13 8.53 -26.83
CA ASP A 259 23.71 9.17 -28.08
C ASP A 259 22.27 9.72 -28.00
N ARG A 260 21.58 9.50 -26.87
CA ARG A 260 20.21 10.00 -26.66
C ARG A 260 20.20 11.39 -26.03
N TYR A 261 19.03 12.02 -26.00
CA TYR A 261 18.79 13.20 -25.16
C TYR A 261 19.25 12.95 -23.72
N LEU A 262 20.05 13.87 -23.17
CA LEU A 262 20.66 13.71 -21.85
C LEU A 262 19.63 13.64 -20.71
N SER A 263 18.51 14.36 -20.85
CA SER A 263 17.44 14.38 -19.86
C SER A 263 16.12 14.82 -20.48
N PRO A 264 14.97 14.61 -19.79
CA PRO A 264 13.67 15.10 -20.25
C PRO A 264 13.65 16.61 -20.54
N PHE A 265 14.49 17.41 -19.87
CA PHE A 265 14.60 18.84 -20.10
C PHE A 265 15.04 19.18 -21.53
N TYR A 266 16.08 18.51 -22.03
CA TYR A 266 16.62 18.77 -23.37
C TYR A 266 15.64 18.33 -24.46
N LEU A 267 14.98 17.18 -24.27
CA LEU A 267 13.94 16.72 -25.18
C LEU A 267 12.74 17.68 -25.20
N LEU A 268 12.26 18.09 -24.02
CA LEU A 268 11.14 19.02 -23.92
C LEU A 268 11.44 20.36 -24.60
N LYS A 269 12.65 20.90 -24.42
CA LYS A 269 13.09 22.12 -25.09
C LYS A 269 13.05 21.99 -26.61
N ASP A 270 13.65 20.93 -27.16
CA ASP A 270 13.67 20.68 -28.61
C ASP A 270 12.26 20.47 -29.17
N LEU A 271 11.38 19.81 -28.42
CA LEU A 271 9.97 19.63 -28.78
C LEU A 271 9.23 20.96 -28.82
N VAL A 272 9.36 21.80 -27.80
CA VAL A 272 8.71 23.13 -27.72
C VAL A 272 9.19 24.04 -28.86
N ASP A 273 10.51 24.13 -29.07
CA ASP A 273 11.10 24.95 -30.13
C ASP A 273 10.67 24.47 -31.52
N GLY A 274 10.68 23.15 -31.73
CA GLY A 274 10.24 22.53 -32.97
C GLY A 274 8.75 22.71 -33.23
N TYR A 275 7.91 22.51 -32.21
CA TYR A 275 6.47 22.72 -32.28
C TYR A 275 6.14 24.16 -32.67
N LYS A 276 6.75 25.15 -32.00
CA LYS A 276 6.60 26.57 -32.31
C LYS A 276 7.00 26.89 -33.74
N LYS A 277 8.11 26.32 -34.21
CA LYS A 277 8.60 26.51 -35.58
C LYS A 277 7.66 25.94 -36.64
N GLN A 278 7.03 24.79 -36.37
CA GLN A 278 6.15 24.15 -37.36
C GLN A 278 4.72 24.73 -37.36
N PHE A 279 4.21 25.14 -36.20
CA PHE A 279 2.81 25.55 -36.05
C PHE A 279 2.61 27.04 -35.78
N GLY A 280 3.69 27.81 -35.63
CA GLY A 280 3.64 29.26 -35.38
C GLY A 280 3.17 29.66 -33.97
N GLN A 281 2.95 28.69 -33.09
CA GLN A 281 2.48 28.89 -31.71
C GLN A 281 3.17 27.89 -30.78
N GLU A 282 3.31 28.24 -29.51
CA GLU A 282 3.85 27.33 -28.51
C GLU A 282 2.85 26.20 -28.20
N PRO A 283 3.34 24.99 -27.83
CA PRO A 283 2.46 23.95 -27.32
C PRO A 283 1.87 24.39 -25.97
N ARG A 284 0.75 23.77 -25.60
CA ARG A 284 0.17 23.97 -24.27
C ARG A 284 1.11 23.37 -23.23
N LEU A 285 1.43 24.13 -22.18
CA LEU A 285 2.20 23.64 -21.03
C LEU A 285 1.34 23.85 -19.77
N LEU A 286 0.73 22.78 -19.28
CA LEU A 286 -0.05 22.82 -18.06
C LEU A 286 0.89 22.74 -16.85
N THR A 287 0.73 23.66 -15.89
CA THR A 287 1.47 23.65 -14.63
C THR A 287 0.49 23.56 -13.46
N THR A 288 0.94 23.06 -12.31
CA THR A 288 0.17 23.17 -11.06
C THR A 288 0.39 24.55 -10.47
N GLU A 289 -0.65 25.39 -10.50
CA GLU A 289 -0.64 26.65 -9.74
C GLU A 289 -0.83 26.41 -8.23
N TYR A 290 -1.26 25.21 -7.86
CA TYR A 290 -1.49 24.83 -6.48
C TYR A 290 -0.18 24.77 -5.68
N LYS A 291 -0.06 25.69 -4.73
CA LYS A 291 0.99 25.66 -3.71
C LYS A 291 0.49 24.84 -2.53
N TRP A 292 1.23 23.81 -2.19
CA TRP A 292 0.94 22.94 -1.05
C TRP A 292 0.80 23.74 0.24
N GLN A 293 -0.24 23.39 0.99
CA GLN A 293 -0.56 23.94 2.29
C GLN A 293 -0.06 23.01 3.41
N ALA A 294 -0.18 23.45 4.67
CA ALA A 294 0.23 22.64 5.82
C ALA A 294 -0.54 21.31 5.90
N GLY A 295 -1.80 21.29 5.44
CA GLY A 295 -2.61 20.07 5.30
C GLY A 295 -1.96 19.03 4.40
N ASP A 296 -1.46 19.42 3.22
CA ASP A 296 -0.85 18.51 2.25
C ASP A 296 0.43 17.88 2.79
N TYR A 297 1.31 18.70 3.38
CA TYR A 297 2.53 18.21 4.04
C TYR A 297 2.23 17.31 5.25
N THR A 298 1.10 17.55 5.93
CA THR A 298 0.65 16.69 7.03
C THR A 298 0.14 15.35 6.51
N ASN A 299 -0.62 15.33 5.42
CA ASN A 299 -1.07 14.10 4.77
C ASN A 299 0.11 13.31 4.20
N LEU A 300 1.06 14.00 3.56
CA LEU A 300 2.33 13.45 3.09
C LEU A 300 3.12 12.79 4.23
N GLY A 301 3.29 13.49 5.36
CA GLY A 301 3.97 12.92 6.53
C GLY A 301 3.22 11.72 7.13
N ARG A 302 1.87 11.75 7.13
CA ARG A 302 1.04 10.63 7.57
C ARG A 302 1.27 9.40 6.69
N ASN A 303 1.33 9.59 5.37
CA ASN A 303 1.59 8.54 4.39
C ASN A 303 2.99 7.91 4.60
N TYR A 304 4.03 8.72 4.77
CA TYR A 304 5.37 8.22 5.11
C TYR A 304 5.37 7.42 6.42
N LYS A 305 4.68 7.89 7.46
CA LYS A 305 4.55 7.18 8.73
C LYS A 305 3.83 5.84 8.54
N THR A 306 2.78 5.77 7.74
CA THR A 306 2.07 4.51 7.41
C THR A 306 3.01 3.50 6.74
N LEU A 307 3.94 3.96 5.89
CA LEU A 307 4.97 3.10 5.28
C LEU A 307 6.13 2.73 6.23
N GLY A 308 6.21 3.35 7.41
CA GLY A 308 7.30 3.19 8.37
C GLY A 308 8.51 4.09 8.11
N MET A 309 8.41 5.02 7.16
CA MET A 309 9.43 6.01 6.82
C MET A 309 9.38 7.19 7.79
N TYR A 310 9.72 6.94 9.05
CA TYR A 310 9.49 7.89 10.14
C TYR A 310 10.34 9.17 10.03
N LYS A 311 11.54 9.09 9.45
CA LYS A 311 12.42 10.27 9.29
C LYS A 311 11.81 11.27 8.29
N GLU A 312 11.33 10.76 7.17
CA GLU A 312 10.63 11.50 6.13
C GLU A 312 9.32 12.07 6.67
N ALA A 313 8.55 11.26 7.41
CA ALA A 313 7.33 11.73 8.09
C ALA A 313 7.60 12.92 9.03
N LEU A 314 8.63 12.85 9.87
CA LEU A 314 9.01 13.96 10.76
C LEU A 314 9.40 15.22 9.98
N ARG A 315 10.12 15.06 8.86
CA ARG A 315 10.53 16.18 8.01
C ARG A 315 9.31 16.91 7.43
N GLU A 316 8.37 16.16 6.88
CA GLU A 316 7.19 16.76 6.22
C GLU A 316 6.20 17.34 7.24
N HIS A 317 6.00 16.71 8.41
CA HIS A 317 5.25 17.35 9.50
C HIS A 317 5.92 18.63 10.00
N THR A 318 7.25 18.65 10.06
CA THR A 318 8.00 19.86 10.43
C THR A 318 7.82 20.94 9.37
N ARG A 319 7.84 20.59 8.08
CA ARG A 319 7.56 21.52 6.98
C ARG A 319 6.14 22.09 7.06
N ALA A 320 5.14 21.26 7.39
CA ALA A 320 3.77 21.71 7.64
C ALA A 320 3.71 22.76 8.76
N ILE A 321 4.39 22.50 9.88
CA ILE A 321 4.46 23.44 11.03
C ILE A 321 5.15 24.76 10.65
N HIS A 322 6.21 24.71 9.84
CA HIS A 322 6.88 25.94 9.39
C HIS A 322 5.98 26.78 8.48
N LEU A 323 5.16 26.12 7.66
CA LEU A 323 4.24 26.78 6.75
C LEU A 323 3.03 27.38 7.47
N ASP A 324 2.48 26.66 8.45
CA ASP A 324 1.44 27.15 9.34
C ASP A 324 1.70 26.69 10.79
N PRO A 325 2.31 27.56 11.63
CA PRO A 325 2.59 27.26 13.03
C PRO A 325 1.34 27.06 13.90
N SER A 326 0.15 27.44 13.41
CA SER A 326 -1.13 27.29 14.09
C SER A 326 -1.88 26.00 13.72
N PHE A 327 -1.34 25.21 12.78
CA PHE A 327 -1.99 23.99 12.32
C PHE A 327 -1.83 22.83 13.31
N ALA A 328 -2.77 22.72 14.26
CA ALA A 328 -2.78 21.70 15.31
C ALA A 328 -2.60 20.26 14.80
N GLY A 329 -3.17 19.96 13.61
CA GLY A 329 -3.07 18.66 12.96
C GLY A 329 -1.63 18.22 12.67
N ALA A 330 -0.73 19.14 12.32
CA ALA A 330 0.67 18.82 12.05
C ALA A 330 1.42 18.41 13.32
N TYR A 331 1.22 19.12 14.44
CA TYR A 331 1.81 18.76 15.73
C TYR A 331 1.31 17.40 16.22
N ASN A 332 -0.01 17.15 16.17
CA ASN A 332 -0.56 15.85 16.54
C ASN A 332 0.01 14.69 15.70
N ASN A 333 0.23 14.89 14.40
CA ASN A 333 0.82 13.86 13.55
C ASN A 333 2.33 13.70 13.74
N ARG A 334 3.07 14.79 14.01
CA ARG A 334 4.49 14.71 14.41
C ARG A 334 4.66 13.99 15.73
N ALA A 335 3.81 14.28 16.71
CA ALA A 335 3.76 13.58 18.00
C ALA A 335 3.51 12.07 17.82
N ASN A 336 2.53 11.70 16.99
CA ASN A 336 2.25 10.31 16.64
C ASN A 336 3.47 9.60 16.04
N THR A 337 4.28 10.31 15.25
CA THR A 337 5.50 9.78 14.64
C THR A 337 6.62 9.64 15.67
N ASN A 338 6.82 10.63 16.54
CA ASN A 338 7.77 10.56 17.66
C ASN A 338 7.44 9.41 18.63
N ARG A 339 6.16 9.21 18.96
CA ARG A 339 5.71 8.08 19.79
C ARG A 339 6.06 6.72 19.17
N ARG A 340 5.90 6.57 17.85
CA ARG A 340 6.32 5.35 17.13
C ARG A 340 7.84 5.11 17.15
N LEU A 341 8.63 6.17 17.27
CA LEU A 341 10.08 6.11 17.43
C LEU A 341 10.54 5.93 18.88
N GLY A 342 9.62 5.85 19.85
CA GLY A 342 9.94 5.80 21.28
C GLY A 342 10.36 7.14 21.90
N ARG A 343 10.25 8.24 21.14
CA ARG A 343 10.56 9.61 21.57
C ARG A 343 9.37 10.20 22.32
N MET A 344 9.14 9.68 23.52
CA MET A 344 7.90 9.95 24.27
C MET A 344 7.80 11.40 24.76
N ASP A 345 8.90 12.02 25.19
CA ASP A 345 8.91 13.40 25.68
C ASP A 345 8.59 14.40 24.56
N GLU A 346 9.18 14.22 23.38
CA GLU A 346 8.88 15.04 22.21
C GLU A 346 7.43 14.84 21.73
N ALA A 347 6.92 13.61 21.81
CA ALA A 347 5.52 13.32 21.49
C ALA A 347 4.57 14.05 22.45
N LEU A 348 4.79 13.95 23.77
CA LEU A 348 3.97 14.63 24.78
C LEU A 348 4.01 16.16 24.62
N THR A 349 5.17 16.72 24.30
CA THR A 349 5.33 18.15 24.03
C THR A 349 4.48 18.60 22.84
N ASP A 350 4.58 17.89 21.71
CA ASP A 350 3.80 18.20 20.51
C ASP A 350 2.29 17.99 20.73
N TYR A 351 1.87 16.94 21.45
CA TYR A 351 0.45 16.76 21.79
C TYR A 351 -0.08 17.89 22.67
N LYS A 352 0.68 18.33 23.67
CA LYS A 352 0.30 19.46 24.53
C LYS A 352 0.12 20.74 23.70
N TYR A 353 1.02 20.97 22.74
CA TYR A 353 0.91 22.13 21.86
C TYR A 353 -0.28 22.02 20.89
N ALA A 354 -0.52 20.84 20.31
CA ALA A 354 -1.70 20.59 19.47
C ALA A 354 -3.02 20.86 20.22
N ILE A 355 -3.12 20.42 21.48
CA ILE A 355 -4.27 20.66 22.36
C ILE A 355 -4.42 22.15 22.70
N HIS A 356 -3.31 22.88 22.88
CA HIS A 356 -3.35 24.32 23.11
C HIS A 356 -3.90 25.09 21.91
N LEU A 357 -3.50 24.68 20.69
CA LEU A 357 -3.98 25.27 19.44
C LEU A 357 -5.45 24.91 19.15
N ASP A 358 -5.85 23.66 19.41
CA ASP A 358 -7.21 23.18 19.22
C ASP A 358 -7.65 22.27 20.38
N SER A 359 -8.27 22.90 21.37
CA SER A 359 -8.80 22.21 22.56
C SER A 359 -10.15 21.53 22.34
N SER A 360 -10.74 21.68 21.15
CA SER A 360 -12.03 21.09 20.77
C SER A 360 -11.88 19.77 20.04
N SER A 361 -10.69 19.49 19.49
CA SER A 361 -10.42 18.24 18.77
C SER A 361 -10.12 17.08 19.71
N PRO A 362 -10.88 15.97 19.64
CA PRO A 362 -10.64 14.79 20.48
C PRO A 362 -9.34 14.05 20.12
N PHE A 363 -8.82 14.20 18.89
CA PHE A 363 -7.71 13.36 18.40
C PHE A 363 -6.40 13.56 19.17
N ALA A 364 -6.07 14.79 19.55
CA ALA A 364 -4.83 15.08 20.27
C ALA A 364 -4.87 14.57 21.71
N PHE A 365 -6.00 14.71 22.41
CA PHE A 365 -6.22 14.09 23.72
C PHE A 365 -6.13 12.57 23.64
N TYR A 366 -6.83 11.96 22.67
CA TYR A 366 -6.82 10.50 22.49
C TYR A 366 -5.41 9.96 22.27
N ASN A 367 -4.63 10.60 21.40
CA ASN A 367 -3.28 10.15 21.09
C ASN A 367 -2.29 10.39 22.25
N ARG A 368 -2.47 11.48 23.01
CA ARG A 368 -1.69 11.74 24.23
C ARG A 368 -2.02 10.73 25.35
N GLY A 369 -3.29 10.42 25.55
CA GLY A 369 -3.73 9.39 26.49
C GLY A 369 -3.11 8.03 26.19
N LYS A 370 -3.03 7.64 24.91
CA LYS A 370 -2.30 6.44 24.48
C LYS A 370 -0.80 6.49 24.80
N CYS A 371 -0.19 7.66 24.66
CA CYS A 371 1.21 7.86 25.02
C CYS A 371 1.42 7.67 26.52
N PHE A 372 0.52 8.21 27.35
CA PHE A 372 0.54 8.03 28.80
C PHE A 372 0.34 6.57 29.23
N ASP A 373 -0.59 5.83 28.60
CA ASP A 373 -0.75 4.39 28.84
C ASP A 373 0.53 3.60 28.54
N GLU A 374 1.19 3.90 27.40
CA GLU A 374 2.46 3.27 27.00
C GLU A 374 3.60 3.58 28.00
N LEU A 375 3.53 4.71 28.70
CA LEU A 375 4.45 5.10 29.78
C LEU A 375 4.04 4.57 31.17
N GLY A 376 2.89 3.90 31.30
CA GLY A 376 2.33 3.47 32.59
C GLY A 376 1.70 4.59 33.43
N GLN A 377 1.51 5.77 32.85
CA GLN A 377 0.87 6.94 33.48
C GLN A 377 -0.65 6.86 33.31
N TYR A 378 -1.25 5.85 33.97
CA TYR A 378 -2.64 5.44 33.72
C TYR A 378 -3.68 6.50 34.13
N ASN A 379 -3.42 7.31 35.16
CA ASN A 379 -4.36 8.34 35.61
C ASN A 379 -4.46 9.49 34.59
N GLU A 380 -3.33 9.91 34.05
CA GLU A 380 -3.22 10.91 33.00
C GLU A 380 -3.86 10.40 31.70
N ALA A 381 -3.66 9.12 31.36
CA ALA A 381 -4.32 8.48 30.23
C ALA A 381 -5.85 8.50 30.37
N LEU A 382 -6.38 8.10 31.53
CA LEU A 382 -7.81 8.11 31.82
C LEU A 382 -8.39 9.53 31.76
N ALA A 383 -7.70 10.54 32.29
CA ALA A 383 -8.13 11.93 32.21
C ALA A 383 -8.26 12.40 30.75
N ASP A 384 -7.28 12.07 29.91
CA ASP A 384 -7.33 12.39 28.48
C ASP A 384 -8.45 11.64 27.75
N TYR A 385 -8.65 10.35 28.02
CA TYR A 385 -9.76 9.60 27.43
C TYR A 385 -11.13 10.09 27.89
N SER A 386 -11.29 10.48 29.15
CA SER A 386 -12.50 11.13 29.65
C SER A 386 -12.76 12.45 28.92
N ARG A 387 -11.71 13.22 28.63
CA ARG A 387 -11.84 14.44 27.82
C ARG A 387 -12.30 14.12 26.40
N VAL A 388 -11.74 13.08 25.76
CA VAL A 388 -12.18 12.61 24.43
C VAL A 388 -13.67 12.27 24.44
N ILE A 389 -14.12 11.48 25.42
CA ILE A 389 -15.52 11.07 25.57
C ILE A 389 -16.44 12.29 25.75
N SER A 390 -15.99 13.32 26.47
CA SER A 390 -16.76 14.56 26.64
C SER A 390 -16.89 15.38 25.35
N LEU A 391 -15.87 15.34 24.49
CA LEU A 391 -15.85 16.07 23.22
C LEU A 391 -16.60 15.32 22.11
N ASP A 392 -16.44 14.00 22.07
CA ASP A 392 -17.10 13.10 21.12
C ASP A 392 -17.59 11.82 21.83
N PRO A 393 -18.86 11.79 22.27
CA PRO A 393 -19.45 10.61 22.90
C PRO A 393 -19.54 9.37 22.00
N GLN A 394 -19.35 9.51 20.67
CA GLN A 394 -19.34 8.39 19.71
C GLN A 394 -17.93 7.82 19.48
N PHE A 395 -16.90 8.37 20.13
CA PHE A 395 -15.51 7.92 20.00
C PHE A 395 -15.26 6.60 20.76
N TRP A 396 -15.76 5.48 20.21
CA TRP A 396 -15.73 4.17 20.85
C TRP A 396 -14.32 3.72 21.27
N GLN A 397 -13.26 4.13 20.55
CA GLN A 397 -11.88 3.77 20.88
C GLN A 397 -11.42 4.33 22.23
N ALA A 398 -11.95 5.49 22.66
CA ALA A 398 -11.63 6.07 23.96
C ALA A 398 -12.22 5.23 25.09
N TYR A 399 -13.49 4.80 24.96
CA TYR A 399 -14.09 3.85 25.91
C TYR A 399 -13.34 2.51 25.93
N PHE A 400 -12.97 1.97 24.77
CA PHE A 400 -12.19 0.74 24.70
C PHE A 400 -10.83 0.87 25.43
N ASN A 401 -10.12 1.99 25.24
CA ASN A 401 -8.85 2.21 25.93
C ASN A 401 -9.04 2.47 27.43
N CYS A 402 -10.07 3.21 27.87
CA CYS A 402 -10.44 3.26 29.29
C CYS A 402 -10.62 1.86 29.87
N GLY A 403 -11.34 0.99 29.15
CA GLY A 403 -11.52 -0.41 29.54
C GLY A 403 -10.21 -1.17 29.72
N ASN A 404 -9.27 -1.01 28.77
CA ASN A 404 -7.93 -1.60 28.85
C ASN A 404 -7.12 -1.05 30.04
N THR A 405 -7.16 0.26 30.27
CA THR A 405 -6.43 0.93 31.35
C THR A 405 -6.97 0.49 32.72
N TYR A 406 -8.29 0.50 32.92
CA TYR A 406 -8.90 0.00 34.15
C TYR A 406 -8.64 -1.48 34.39
N GLN A 407 -8.68 -2.31 33.34
CA GLN A 407 -8.34 -3.73 33.44
C GLN A 407 -6.87 -3.93 33.89
N THR A 408 -5.96 -3.08 33.41
CA THR A 408 -4.54 -3.09 33.80
C THR A 408 -4.35 -2.68 35.26
N LEU A 409 -5.13 -1.71 35.74
CA LEU A 409 -5.20 -1.30 37.14
C LEU A 409 -5.92 -2.33 38.05
N GLY A 410 -6.52 -3.38 37.49
CA GLY A 410 -7.30 -4.38 38.24
C GLY A 410 -8.72 -3.93 38.59
N HIS A 411 -9.16 -2.77 38.11
CA HIS A 411 -10.50 -2.21 38.30
C HIS A 411 -11.49 -2.85 37.30
N LEU A 412 -11.84 -4.11 37.57
CA LEU A 412 -12.59 -4.95 36.62
C LEU A 412 -14.02 -4.45 36.35
N THR A 413 -14.68 -3.84 37.33
CA THR A 413 -16.06 -3.34 37.18
C THR A 413 -16.12 -2.15 36.22
N GLU A 414 -15.19 -1.20 36.37
CA GLU A 414 -15.02 -0.04 35.49
C GLU A 414 -14.61 -0.49 34.09
N ALA A 415 -13.71 -1.48 33.99
CA ALA A 415 -13.34 -2.07 32.71
C ALA A 415 -14.57 -2.63 31.97
N LEU A 416 -15.42 -3.43 32.64
CA LEU A 416 -16.67 -3.94 32.05
C LEU A 416 -17.60 -2.82 31.58
N HIS A 417 -17.77 -1.78 32.40
CA HIS A 417 -18.61 -0.64 32.08
C HIS A 417 -18.14 0.03 30.78
N HIS A 418 -16.86 0.37 30.69
CA HIS A 418 -16.30 1.05 29.52
C HIS A 418 -16.27 0.17 28.26
N TYR A 419 -15.95 -1.12 28.37
CA TYR A 419 -16.09 -2.03 27.22
C TYR A 419 -17.54 -2.14 26.73
N SER A 420 -18.51 -2.15 27.64
CA SER A 420 -19.94 -2.20 27.28
C SER A 420 -20.39 -0.92 26.57
N LEU A 421 -19.90 0.24 26.98
CA LEU A 421 -20.14 1.50 26.27
C LEU A 421 -19.50 1.51 24.87
N ALA A 422 -18.28 1.01 24.74
CA ALA A 422 -17.64 0.86 23.42
C ALA A 422 -18.46 -0.05 22.49
N LEU A 423 -18.98 -1.16 23.02
CA LEU A 423 -19.81 -2.11 22.28
C LEU A 423 -21.21 -1.58 21.98
N LYS A 424 -21.76 -0.69 22.81
CA LYS A 424 -23.02 0.00 22.49
C LYS A 424 -22.90 0.83 21.20
N ILE A 425 -21.72 1.42 20.97
CA ILE A 425 -21.42 2.21 19.76
C ILE A 425 -21.00 1.30 18.59
N ARG A 426 -20.15 0.29 18.86
CA ARG A 426 -19.72 -0.71 17.86
C ARG A 426 -19.94 -2.15 18.36
N PRO A 427 -21.15 -2.72 18.16
CA PRO A 427 -21.54 -4.02 18.73
C PRO A 427 -20.67 -5.22 18.33
N LYS A 428 -20.08 -5.18 17.13
CA LYS A 428 -19.26 -6.27 16.59
C LYS A 428 -17.75 -5.97 16.63
N HIS A 429 -17.29 -5.10 17.54
CA HIS A 429 -15.86 -4.85 17.67
C HIS A 429 -15.18 -6.00 18.43
N ASN A 430 -14.54 -6.90 17.66
CA ASN A 430 -13.96 -8.16 18.16
C ASN A 430 -13.05 -8.00 19.39
N LYS A 431 -12.16 -7.00 19.40
CA LYS A 431 -11.23 -6.80 20.54
C LYS A 431 -11.97 -6.37 21.81
N SER A 432 -13.02 -5.53 21.69
CA SER A 432 -13.84 -5.15 22.84
C SER A 432 -14.62 -6.35 23.40
N LEU A 433 -15.19 -7.20 22.52
CA LEU A 433 -15.88 -8.44 22.94
C LEU A 433 -14.93 -9.40 23.65
N ILE A 434 -13.76 -9.69 23.06
CA ILE A 434 -12.76 -10.56 23.69
C ILE A 434 -12.32 -10.00 25.05
N ASN A 435 -12.02 -8.70 25.14
CA ASN A 435 -11.54 -8.12 26.38
C ASN A 435 -12.63 -8.05 27.45
N ARG A 436 -13.88 -7.74 27.10
CA ARG A 436 -15.00 -7.79 28.04
C ARG A 436 -15.27 -9.22 28.50
N GLY A 437 -15.29 -10.18 27.60
CA GLY A 437 -15.38 -11.61 27.93
C GLY A 437 -14.26 -12.07 28.86
N ASN A 438 -13.02 -11.61 28.67
CA ASN A 438 -11.90 -11.91 29.57
C ASN A 438 -12.13 -11.35 30.97
N VAL A 439 -12.72 -10.15 31.08
CA VAL A 439 -13.06 -9.55 32.37
C VAL A 439 -14.22 -10.28 33.03
N TYR A 440 -15.27 -10.66 32.28
CA TYR A 440 -16.35 -11.51 32.78
C TYR A 440 -15.80 -12.84 33.31
N PHE A 441 -14.91 -13.49 32.56
CA PHE A 441 -14.27 -14.74 32.97
C PHE A 441 -13.48 -14.58 34.29
N LYS A 442 -12.71 -13.49 34.44
CA LYS A 442 -11.99 -13.17 35.70
C LYS A 442 -12.94 -12.95 36.88
N LEU A 443 -14.14 -12.44 36.62
CA LEU A 443 -15.21 -12.26 37.61
C LEU A 443 -16.07 -13.51 37.79
N GLN A 444 -15.71 -14.64 37.19
CA GLN A 444 -16.45 -15.92 37.20
C GLN A 444 -17.88 -15.82 36.62
N ARG A 445 -18.12 -14.83 35.76
CA ARG A 445 -19.36 -14.64 34.99
C ARG A 445 -19.22 -15.35 33.65
N PHE A 446 -19.25 -16.68 33.70
CA PHE A 446 -18.83 -17.52 32.56
C PHE A 446 -19.85 -17.52 31.42
N GLU A 447 -21.15 -17.40 31.73
CA GLU A 447 -22.23 -17.28 30.75
C GLU A 447 -22.07 -16.03 29.89
N GLU A 448 -21.87 -14.85 30.50
CA GLU A 448 -21.68 -13.61 29.74
C GLU A 448 -20.36 -13.61 28.97
N ALA A 449 -19.31 -14.25 29.50
CA ALA A 449 -18.07 -14.45 28.76
C ALA A 449 -18.28 -15.32 27.52
N LEU A 450 -19.04 -16.41 27.65
CA LEU A 450 -19.39 -17.32 26.56
C LEU A 450 -20.18 -16.60 25.45
N GLU A 451 -21.13 -15.74 25.79
CA GLU A 451 -21.88 -14.92 24.82
C GLU A 451 -20.93 -14.04 23.99
N ASP A 452 -20.05 -13.29 24.66
CA ASP A 452 -19.11 -12.39 23.98
C ASP A 452 -18.14 -13.16 23.06
N TYR A 453 -17.59 -14.29 23.51
CA TYR A 453 -16.70 -15.10 22.67
C TYR A 453 -17.44 -15.75 21.50
N THR A 454 -18.69 -16.17 21.70
CA THR A 454 -19.53 -16.75 20.63
C THR A 454 -19.75 -15.74 19.52
N LEU A 455 -20.12 -14.50 19.85
CA LEU A 455 -20.34 -13.45 18.87
C LEU A 455 -19.08 -13.17 18.03
N VAL A 456 -17.90 -13.25 18.64
CA VAL A 456 -16.63 -13.11 17.89
C VAL A 456 -16.41 -14.29 16.95
N CYS A 457 -16.65 -15.52 17.39
CA CYS A 457 -16.53 -16.71 16.55
C CYS A 457 -17.53 -16.73 15.39
N GLU A 458 -18.72 -16.15 15.56
CA GLU A 458 -19.71 -15.97 14.48
C GLU A 458 -19.25 -14.91 13.46
N CYS A 459 -18.68 -13.80 13.93
CA CYS A 459 -18.21 -12.72 13.06
C CYS A 459 -16.89 -13.05 12.35
N VAL A 460 -15.99 -13.75 13.04
CA VAL A 460 -14.66 -14.15 12.54
C VAL A 460 -14.38 -15.60 12.94
N PRO A 461 -14.84 -16.57 12.14
CA PRO A 461 -14.67 -18.00 12.44
C PRO A 461 -13.22 -18.46 12.58
N SER A 462 -12.28 -17.75 11.95
CA SER A 462 -10.83 -18.01 11.97
C SER A 462 -10.10 -17.42 13.19
N ASN A 463 -10.82 -16.81 14.16
CA ASN A 463 -10.19 -16.24 15.34
C ASN A 463 -9.88 -17.31 16.40
N ALA A 464 -8.67 -17.88 16.32
CA ALA A 464 -8.19 -18.92 17.24
C ALA A 464 -8.31 -18.53 18.72
N LYS A 465 -7.98 -17.28 19.07
CA LYS A 465 -8.03 -16.78 20.45
C LYS A 465 -9.46 -16.76 21.00
N ALA A 466 -10.43 -16.35 20.19
CA ALA A 466 -11.83 -16.35 20.60
C ALA A 466 -12.34 -17.77 20.82
N ARG A 467 -11.98 -18.72 19.94
CA ARG A 467 -12.30 -20.16 20.10
C ARG A 467 -11.71 -20.74 21.38
N TYR A 468 -10.43 -20.53 21.62
CA TYR A 468 -9.76 -20.96 22.85
C TYR A 468 -10.44 -20.40 24.11
N ASN A 469 -10.71 -19.09 24.11
CA ASN A 469 -11.39 -18.44 25.24
C ASN A 469 -12.82 -18.94 25.45
N ARG A 470 -13.54 -19.24 24.37
CA ARG A 470 -14.88 -19.86 24.43
C ARG A 470 -14.82 -21.25 25.01
N GLY A 471 -13.82 -22.05 24.62
CA GLY A 471 -13.52 -23.35 25.21
C GLY A 471 -13.28 -23.27 26.72
N ASN A 472 -12.51 -22.27 27.19
CA ASN A 472 -12.29 -22.06 28.63
C ASN A 472 -13.60 -21.74 29.38
N ALA A 473 -14.47 -20.89 28.81
CA ALA A 473 -15.76 -20.56 29.40
C ALA A 473 -16.70 -21.78 29.45
N LEU A 474 -16.82 -22.53 28.35
CA LEU A 474 -17.59 -23.77 28.27
C LEU A 474 -17.11 -24.80 29.28
N PHE A 475 -15.79 -24.96 29.41
CA PHE A 475 -15.19 -25.87 30.38
C PHE A 475 -15.54 -25.48 31.82
N SER A 476 -15.48 -24.18 32.15
CA SER A 476 -15.83 -23.66 33.48
C SER A 476 -17.32 -23.83 33.80
N LEU A 477 -18.18 -23.91 32.77
CA LEU A 477 -19.60 -24.22 32.87
C LEU A 477 -19.91 -25.73 32.87
N GLY A 478 -18.89 -26.60 32.81
CA GLY A 478 -19.07 -28.06 32.73
C GLY A 478 -19.52 -28.59 31.36
N ARG A 479 -19.54 -27.75 30.31
CA ARG A 479 -19.90 -28.12 28.93
C ARG A 479 -18.70 -28.73 28.21
N VAL A 480 -18.25 -29.89 28.70
CA VAL A 480 -16.96 -30.51 28.34
C VAL A 480 -16.83 -30.84 26.85
N GLU A 481 -17.84 -31.46 26.22
CA GLU A 481 -17.74 -31.84 24.80
C GLU A 481 -17.70 -30.63 23.86
N GLU A 482 -18.40 -29.54 24.19
CA GLU A 482 -18.35 -28.31 23.40
C GLU A 482 -17.02 -27.59 23.57
N ALA A 483 -16.49 -27.56 24.81
CA ALA A 483 -15.16 -27.00 25.07
C ALA A 483 -14.06 -27.71 24.28
N LYS A 484 -14.14 -29.04 24.19
CA LYS A 484 -13.24 -29.88 23.41
C LYS A 484 -13.26 -29.54 21.92
N GLN A 485 -14.43 -29.40 21.32
CA GLN A 485 -14.57 -29.02 19.92
C GLN A 485 -13.92 -27.65 19.65
N ASP A 486 -14.11 -26.69 20.56
CA ASP A 486 -13.51 -25.37 20.42
C ASP A 486 -11.99 -25.37 20.60
N TYR A 487 -11.43 -26.16 21.51
CA TYR A 487 -9.98 -26.31 21.62
C TYR A 487 -9.37 -26.94 20.37
N ILE A 488 -10.01 -27.97 19.80
CA ILE A 488 -9.55 -28.59 18.55
C ILE A 488 -9.52 -27.54 17.43
N LEU A 489 -10.62 -26.81 17.22
CA LEU A 489 -10.68 -25.76 16.19
C LEU A 489 -9.68 -24.62 16.45
N ALA A 490 -9.46 -24.24 17.72
CA ALA A 490 -8.46 -23.23 18.06
C ALA A 490 -7.03 -23.68 17.70
N ILE A 491 -6.70 -24.95 17.96
CA ILE A 491 -5.40 -25.56 17.62
C ILE A 491 -5.24 -25.71 16.11
N GLU A 492 -6.29 -26.12 15.38
CA GLU A 492 -6.25 -26.18 13.91
C GLU A 492 -5.96 -24.80 13.29
N LEU A 493 -6.51 -23.73 13.88
CA LEU A 493 -6.28 -22.35 13.45
C LEU A 493 -4.91 -21.79 13.89
N ASN A 494 -4.38 -22.25 15.02
CA ASN A 494 -3.08 -21.85 15.54
C ASN A 494 -2.34 -23.02 16.24
N PRO A 495 -1.64 -23.87 15.48
CA PRO A 495 -0.99 -25.07 16.02
C PRO A 495 0.15 -24.79 17.01
N GLU A 496 0.69 -23.58 17.00
CA GLU A 496 1.82 -23.15 17.85
C GLU A 496 1.36 -22.62 19.23
N ASP A 497 0.05 -22.56 19.51
CA ASP A 497 -0.43 -22.19 20.84
C ASP A 497 -0.35 -23.35 21.83
N ALA A 498 0.72 -23.36 22.63
CA ALA A 498 0.97 -24.38 23.63
C ALA A 498 -0.16 -24.51 24.68
N ASN A 499 -0.90 -23.42 24.98
CA ASN A 499 -1.99 -23.48 25.96
C ASN A 499 -3.24 -24.17 25.41
N GLY A 500 -3.49 -24.07 24.09
CA GLY A 500 -4.56 -24.81 23.43
C GLY A 500 -4.37 -26.32 23.60
N TRP A 501 -3.16 -26.81 23.27
CA TRP A 501 -2.78 -28.20 23.46
C TRP A 501 -2.86 -28.64 24.93
N LEU A 502 -2.35 -27.82 25.85
CA LEU A 502 -2.40 -28.11 27.28
C LEU A 502 -3.85 -28.32 27.78
N ASN A 503 -4.76 -27.40 27.47
CA ASN A 503 -6.14 -27.48 27.95
C ASN A 503 -6.92 -28.62 27.29
N LEU A 504 -6.66 -28.92 26.01
CA LEU A 504 -7.22 -30.10 25.36
C LEU A 504 -6.72 -31.39 26.03
N GLY A 505 -5.44 -31.46 26.39
CA GLY A 505 -4.86 -32.58 27.13
C GLY A 505 -5.49 -32.78 28.51
N ILE A 506 -5.72 -31.69 29.25
CA ILE A 506 -6.44 -31.73 30.55
C ILE A 506 -7.84 -32.31 30.36
N LEU A 507 -8.54 -31.90 29.30
CA LEU A 507 -9.89 -32.37 29.00
C LEU A 507 -9.91 -33.86 28.62
N PHE A 508 -8.95 -34.33 27.82
CA PHE A 508 -8.78 -35.76 27.53
C PHE A 508 -8.45 -36.58 28.78
N SER A 509 -7.63 -36.04 29.69
CA SER A 509 -7.32 -36.70 30.96
C SER A 509 -8.57 -36.86 31.84
N GLN A 510 -9.41 -35.82 31.93
CA GLN A 510 -10.67 -35.86 32.68
C GLN A 510 -11.73 -36.79 32.07
N THR A 511 -11.69 -37.00 30.75
CA THR A 511 -12.58 -37.94 30.05
C THR A 511 -12.02 -39.37 29.98
N GLY A 512 -10.89 -39.65 30.64
CA GLY A 512 -10.27 -40.98 30.73
C GLY A 512 -9.43 -41.39 29.52
N ASN A 513 -9.23 -40.49 28.54
CA ASN A 513 -8.41 -40.79 27.37
C ASN A 513 -6.95 -40.36 27.60
N ILE A 514 -6.22 -41.14 28.40
CA ILE A 514 -4.86 -40.80 28.85
C ILE A 514 -3.86 -40.75 27.68
N GLU A 515 -4.03 -41.59 26.65
CA GLU A 515 -3.18 -41.57 25.45
C GLU A 515 -3.28 -40.25 24.68
N LYS A 516 -4.50 -39.77 24.40
CA LYS A 516 -4.69 -38.48 23.72
C LYS A 516 -4.26 -37.31 24.61
N ALA A 517 -4.46 -37.43 25.92
CA ALA A 517 -3.98 -36.45 26.88
C ALA A 517 -2.45 -36.31 26.81
N LEU A 518 -1.74 -37.44 26.82
CA LEU A 518 -0.28 -37.48 26.73
C LEU A 518 0.21 -36.81 25.44
N ALA A 519 -0.35 -37.16 24.27
CA ALA A 519 0.04 -36.56 23.00
C ALA A 519 -0.13 -35.03 23.01
N CYS A 520 -1.22 -34.53 23.60
CA CYS A 520 -1.44 -33.09 23.74
C CYS A 520 -0.43 -32.43 24.71
N PHE A 521 -0.11 -33.07 25.83
CA PHE A 521 0.88 -32.56 26.79
C PHE A 521 2.29 -32.55 26.23
N GLU A 522 2.67 -33.58 25.48
CA GLU A 522 3.94 -33.64 24.76
C GLU A 522 4.03 -32.52 23.73
N LYS A 523 2.94 -32.26 22.98
CA LYS A 523 2.92 -31.15 22.04
C LYS A 523 3.04 -29.79 22.73
N ALA A 524 2.34 -29.59 23.85
CA ALA A 524 2.48 -28.38 24.67
C ALA A 524 3.91 -28.21 25.21
N ALA A 525 4.57 -29.31 25.61
CA ALA A 525 5.94 -29.33 26.09
C ALA A 525 6.96 -28.98 24.99
N GLU A 526 6.79 -29.52 23.77
CA GLU A 526 7.59 -29.17 22.60
C GLU A 526 7.53 -27.66 22.30
N LEU A 527 6.36 -27.05 22.50
CA LEU A 527 6.12 -25.62 22.34
C LEU A 527 6.57 -24.78 23.57
N GLY A 528 7.29 -25.39 24.51
CA GLY A 528 7.90 -24.70 25.66
C GLY A 528 6.99 -24.49 26.87
N ASN A 529 5.82 -25.15 26.95
CA ASN A 529 4.96 -25.04 28.13
C ASN A 529 5.43 -25.94 29.28
N SER A 530 5.86 -25.33 30.38
CA SER A 530 6.40 -26.03 31.56
C SER A 530 5.38 -26.93 32.25
N ARG A 531 4.09 -26.56 32.26
CA ARG A 531 3.02 -27.39 32.82
C ARG A 531 2.74 -28.59 31.92
N GLY A 532 2.85 -28.44 30.60
CA GLY A 532 2.80 -29.53 29.64
C GLY A 532 3.86 -30.61 29.92
N ILE A 533 5.10 -30.20 30.21
CA ILE A 533 6.19 -31.13 30.58
C ILE A 533 5.82 -31.99 31.79
N HIS A 534 5.31 -31.35 32.85
CA HIS A 534 4.91 -32.04 34.07
C HIS A 534 3.77 -33.03 33.82
N LEU A 535 2.69 -32.56 33.17
CA LEU A 535 1.51 -33.39 32.91
C LEU A 535 1.82 -34.55 31.94
N ALA A 536 2.74 -34.37 31.00
CA ALA A 536 3.22 -35.46 30.13
C ALA A 536 3.93 -36.54 30.94
N PHE A 537 4.76 -36.17 31.92
CA PHE A 537 5.44 -37.13 32.80
C PHE A 537 4.44 -37.94 33.65
N GLU A 538 3.43 -37.26 34.20
CA GLU A 538 2.36 -37.91 34.96
C GLU A 538 1.54 -38.86 34.09
N ALA A 539 1.11 -38.43 32.90
CA ALA A 539 0.34 -39.25 31.97
C ALA A 539 1.13 -40.49 31.50
N ARG A 540 2.44 -40.37 31.24
CA ARG A 540 3.31 -41.53 30.92
C ARG A 540 3.39 -42.52 32.09
N SER A 541 3.43 -42.02 33.32
CA SER A 541 3.50 -42.86 34.51
C SER A 541 2.20 -43.63 34.74
N LEU A 542 1.05 -43.00 34.44
CA LEU A 542 -0.26 -43.66 34.50
C LEU A 542 -0.38 -44.78 33.45
N LEU A 543 0.03 -44.54 32.20
CA LEU A 543 0.00 -45.56 31.14
C LEU A 543 0.95 -46.74 31.41
N ARG A 544 2.06 -46.51 32.13
CA ARG A 544 3.00 -47.58 32.54
C ARG A 544 2.48 -48.44 33.70
N ASN A 545 1.51 -47.94 34.46
CA ASN A 545 0.97 -48.59 35.65
C ASN A 545 -0.41 -49.21 35.41
N GLU A 546 -0.94 -49.19 34.17
CA GLU A 546 -2.11 -50.00 33.83
C GLU A 546 -1.69 -51.49 33.83
N PRO A 547 -2.36 -52.36 34.60
CA PRO A 547 -2.06 -53.78 34.57
C PRO A 547 -2.43 -54.34 33.19
N ASP A 548 -1.51 -55.10 32.57
CA ASP A 548 -1.73 -55.88 31.35
C ASP A 548 -3.01 -56.74 31.50
N ALA A 549 -4.15 -56.22 31.05
CA ALA A 549 -5.36 -57.00 30.84
C ALA A 549 -5.21 -57.76 29.52
N GLY A 550 -4.27 -58.70 29.45
CA GLY A 550 -3.93 -59.31 28.18
C GLY A 550 -2.84 -60.37 28.18
N HIS A 551 -2.68 -61.16 29.24
CA HIS A 551 -2.01 -62.46 29.13
C HIS A 551 -2.53 -63.47 30.16
N ASP A 552 -3.77 -63.94 29.96
CA ASP A 552 -4.17 -65.26 30.43
C ASP A 552 -3.90 -66.28 29.31
N SER A 553 -2.88 -67.09 29.59
CA SER A 553 -2.46 -68.41 29.09
C SER A 553 -3.23 -69.19 28.00
N LEU A 554 -2.43 -69.71 27.07
CA LEU A 554 -2.46 -70.99 26.31
C LEU A 554 -3.63 -71.30 25.35
#